data_AF-A0A1J5A1U8-F1
#
_entry.id   AF-A0A1J5A1U8-F1
#
_cell.length_a   1.000
_cell.length_b   1.000
_cell.length_c   1.000
_cell.angle_alpha   90.00
_cell.angle_beta   90.00
_cell.angle_gamma   90.00
#
_symmetry.space_group_name_H-M   'P 1'
#
loop_
_entity.id
_entity.type
_entity.pdbx_description
1 polymer ?
#
loop_
_entity_poly.entity_id
_entity_poly.type
_entity_poly.pdbx_seq_one_letter_code
_entity_poly.pdbx_strand_id
1 'polypeptide(L)'
;MLATDGVNTSSDESNAAFTIGRKGPRAFILAPTGEVRFMPGTPLWLQGHGYDLEDGTLAGAALRWRSDRDGDLGAGGQVLVTLSLGRHVIALTATDTDGNVATANITLFAGAKSYLPLSLCAR
;
A
#
# COMPACT_ATOMS: atom_id res chain seq x y z
N MET A 1 57.47 19.17 39.74
CA MET A 1 56.19 18.72 39.15
C MET A 1 56.39 18.63 37.65
N LEU A 2 56.52 17.41 37.14
CA LEU A 2 56.65 17.15 35.70
C LEU A 2 55.23 16.96 35.17
N ALA A 3 54.77 17.90 34.34
CA ALA A 3 53.55 17.73 33.56
C ALA A 3 53.90 16.83 32.37
N THR A 4 53.41 15.60 32.38
CA THR A 4 53.56 14.65 31.27
C THR A 4 52.44 14.85 30.27
N ASP A 5 52.85 15.13 29.03
CA ASP A 5 52.09 15.01 27.79
C ASP A 5 51.32 13.68 27.74
N GLY A 6 50.05 13.74 27.34
CA GLY A 6 49.19 12.57 27.31
C GLY A 6 47.86 12.86 26.64
N VAL A 7 47.90 13.42 25.44
CA VAL A 7 46.79 13.24 24.49
C VAL A 7 46.61 11.73 24.28
N ASN A 8 45.58 11.17 24.91
CA ASN A 8 45.16 9.80 24.69
C ASN A 8 44.04 9.79 23.64
N THR A 9 44.34 10.33 22.45
CA THR A 9 43.47 10.17 21.29
C THR A 9 43.60 8.71 20.85
N SER A 10 42.74 7.86 21.40
CA SER A 10 42.44 6.59 20.74
C SER A 10 41.82 6.95 19.40
N SER A 11 42.64 6.89 18.34
CA SER A 11 42.13 6.76 16.98
C SER A 11 41.57 5.35 16.88
N ASP A 12 40.28 5.19 17.20
CA ASP A 12 39.55 4.05 16.68
C ASP A 12 39.25 4.35 15.21
N GLU A 13 40.04 3.76 14.32
CA GLU A 13 39.72 3.69 12.90
C GLU A 13 38.57 2.70 12.70
N SER A 14 37.36 3.13 13.02
CA SER A 14 36.19 2.51 12.41
C SER A 14 36.03 3.13 11.00
N ASN A 15 36.79 2.60 10.04
CA ASN A 15 36.59 2.83 8.61
C ASN A 15 35.37 2.07 8.05
N ALA A 16 34.49 1.58 8.92
CA ALA A 16 33.12 1.28 8.54
C ALA A 16 32.41 2.61 8.28
N ALA A 17 32.06 2.88 7.02
CA ALA A 17 31.13 3.95 6.70
C ALA A 17 29.93 3.82 7.66
N PHE A 18 29.57 4.91 8.34
CA PHE A 18 28.30 4.99 9.05
C PHE A 18 27.19 5.00 7.99
N THR A 19 26.84 3.81 7.50
CA THR A 19 25.74 3.63 6.57
C THR A 19 24.46 3.64 7.37
N ILE A 20 23.77 4.79 7.36
CA ILE A 20 22.36 4.81 7.71
C ILE A 20 21.67 3.84 6.74
N GLY A 21 21.18 2.71 7.25
CA GLY A 21 20.48 1.72 6.43
C GLY A 21 19.27 2.33 5.73
N ARG A 22 19.17 2.12 4.41
CA ARG A 22 18.03 2.56 3.60
C ARG A 22 16.74 1.93 4.09
N LYS A 23 15.64 2.68 4.04
CA LYS A 23 14.34 2.25 4.53
C LYS A 23 13.52 1.68 3.37
N GLY A 24 12.50 0.90 3.70
CA GLY A 24 11.53 0.45 2.71
C GLY A 24 10.35 1.42 2.60
N PRO A 25 9.57 1.33 1.53
CA PRO A 25 8.50 2.26 1.26
C PRO A 25 7.33 2.10 2.23
N ARG A 26 6.37 3.02 2.14
CA ARG A 26 5.05 2.93 2.78
C ARG A 26 3.98 2.99 1.70
N ALA A 27 2.98 2.12 1.80
CA ALA A 27 1.83 2.08 0.90
C ALA A 27 0.56 2.51 1.65
N PHE A 28 -0.32 3.25 0.98
CA PHE A 28 -1.60 3.72 1.52
C PHE A 28 -2.71 3.56 0.49
N ILE A 29 -3.86 3.04 0.93
CA ILE A 29 -5.09 3.05 0.13
C ILE A 29 -5.91 4.26 0.58
N LEU A 30 -6.17 5.18 -0.35
CA LEU A 30 -6.87 6.44 -0.12
C LEU A 30 -8.36 6.33 -0.44
N ALA A 31 -8.73 5.54 -1.45
CA ALA A 31 -10.11 5.24 -1.78
C ALA A 31 -10.25 3.85 -2.43
N PRO A 32 -11.37 3.15 -2.20
CA PRO A 32 -12.36 3.44 -1.17
C PRO A 32 -11.78 3.36 0.24
N THR A 33 -12.46 3.95 1.24
CA THR A 33 -12.09 3.83 2.65
C THR A 33 -13.09 2.95 3.39
N GLY A 34 -12.62 1.99 4.19
CA GLY A 34 -13.47 1.09 4.97
C GLY A 34 -14.08 -0.06 4.18
N GLU A 35 -15.03 -0.78 4.77
CA GLU A 35 -15.72 -1.85 4.07
C GLU A 35 -16.82 -1.30 3.16
N VAL A 36 -16.63 -1.42 1.85
CA VAL A 36 -17.60 -0.94 0.86
C VAL A 36 -18.31 -2.12 0.21
N ARG A 37 -19.64 -2.06 0.23
CA ARG A 37 -20.51 -2.94 -0.56
C ARG A 37 -21.09 -2.18 -1.74
N PHE A 38 -20.89 -2.70 -2.94
CA PHE A 38 -21.34 -2.08 -4.18
C PHE A 38 -21.96 -3.12 -5.11
N MET A 39 -22.71 -2.64 -6.11
CA MET A 39 -23.36 -3.53 -7.07
C MET A 39 -22.31 -4.20 -7.97
N PRO A 40 -22.42 -5.51 -8.23
CA PRO A 40 -21.51 -6.20 -9.13
C PRO A 40 -21.57 -5.57 -10.53
N GLY A 41 -20.44 -5.53 -11.23
CA GLY A 41 -20.36 -4.92 -12.57
C GLY A 41 -20.27 -3.39 -12.58
N THR A 42 -20.33 -2.73 -11.41
CA THR A 42 -20.16 -1.27 -11.34
C THR A 42 -18.66 -0.91 -11.34
N PRO A 43 -18.21 0.01 -12.21
CA PRO A 43 -16.84 0.50 -12.18
C PRO A 43 -16.53 1.20 -10.84
N LEU A 44 -15.39 0.88 -10.25
CA LEU A 44 -14.92 1.42 -8.99
C LEU A 44 -13.52 2.01 -9.18
N TRP A 45 -13.33 3.24 -8.71
CA TRP A 45 -11.99 3.83 -8.61
C TRP A 45 -11.29 3.34 -7.35
N LEU A 46 -10.11 2.76 -7.54
CA LEU A 46 -9.14 2.56 -6.47
C LEU A 46 -8.14 3.71 -6.54
N GLN A 47 -7.86 4.32 -5.39
CA GLN A 47 -6.87 5.38 -5.26
C GLN A 47 -5.91 5.03 -4.12
N GLY A 48 -4.63 5.28 -4.33
CA GLY A 48 -3.59 4.95 -3.37
C GLY A 48 -2.31 5.72 -3.64
N HIS A 49 -1.41 5.62 -2.67
CA HIS A 49 -0.17 6.36 -2.64
C HIS A 49 0.95 5.49 -2.11
N GLY A 50 2.15 5.65 -2.66
CA GLY A 50 3.38 5.07 -2.11
C GLY A 50 4.40 6.17 -1.87
N TYR A 51 5.11 6.08 -0.76
CA TYR A 51 6.18 7.00 -0.41
C TYR A 51 7.33 6.27 0.24
N ASP A 52 8.53 6.54 -0.22
CA ASP A 52 9.78 6.12 0.41
C ASP A 52 10.60 7.36 0.82
N LEU A 53 11.41 7.24 1.87
CA LEU A 53 12.17 8.39 2.38
C LEU A 53 13.31 8.78 1.42
N GLU A 54 13.94 7.80 0.79
CA GLU A 54 15.07 7.95 -0.11
C GLU A 54 14.62 8.24 -1.55
N ASP A 55 13.54 7.60 -2.01
CA ASP A 55 13.02 7.77 -3.39
C ASP A 55 11.90 8.81 -3.52
N GLY A 56 11.29 9.22 -2.41
CA GLY A 56 10.14 10.13 -2.41
C GLY A 56 8.85 9.43 -2.86
N THR A 57 7.99 10.13 -3.61
CA THR A 57 6.70 9.59 -4.05
C THR A 57 6.87 8.53 -5.15
N LEU A 58 6.32 7.34 -4.90
CA LEU A 58 6.27 6.24 -5.85
C LEU A 58 5.07 6.37 -6.78
N ALA A 59 5.29 6.17 -8.08
CA ALA A 59 4.27 6.36 -9.11
C ALA A 59 4.34 5.28 -10.21
N GLY A 60 3.28 5.22 -11.04
CA GLY A 60 3.22 4.32 -12.19
C GLY A 60 3.41 2.86 -11.81
N ALA A 61 4.38 2.19 -12.46
CA ALA A 61 4.63 0.77 -12.30
C ALA A 61 5.12 0.36 -10.90
N ALA A 62 5.61 1.32 -10.09
CA ALA A 62 6.01 1.12 -8.70
C ALA A 62 4.81 0.80 -7.79
N LEU A 63 3.60 1.14 -8.22
CA LEU A 63 2.34 0.86 -7.52
C LEU A 63 1.55 -0.18 -8.28
N ARG A 64 1.24 -1.33 -7.66
CA ARG A 64 0.51 -2.44 -8.26
C ARG A 64 -0.71 -2.82 -7.44
N TRP A 65 -1.85 -2.95 -8.11
CA TRP A 65 -3.12 -3.33 -7.50
C TRP A 65 -3.46 -4.78 -7.82
N ARG A 66 -3.88 -5.55 -6.82
CA ARG A 66 -4.28 -6.95 -7.00
C ARG A 66 -5.50 -7.29 -6.17
N SER A 67 -6.40 -8.11 -6.72
CA SER A 67 -7.42 -8.83 -5.96
C SER A 67 -6.98 -10.28 -5.70
N ASP A 68 -7.25 -10.77 -4.50
CA ASP A 68 -7.18 -12.20 -4.16
C ASP A 68 -8.04 -13.10 -5.04
N ARG A 69 -9.12 -12.55 -5.62
CA ARG A 69 -10.08 -13.28 -6.45
C ARG A 69 -9.90 -13.02 -7.95
N ASP A 70 -9.74 -11.77 -8.36
CA ASP A 70 -9.69 -11.39 -9.78
C ASP A 70 -8.27 -11.28 -10.34
N GLY A 71 -7.23 -11.34 -9.49
CA GLY A 71 -5.84 -11.23 -9.92
C GLY A 71 -5.40 -9.78 -10.12
N ASP A 72 -4.58 -9.54 -11.15
CA ASP A 72 -4.00 -8.22 -11.42
C ASP A 72 -5.08 -7.21 -11.83
N LEU A 73 -5.05 -6.03 -11.19
CA LEU A 73 -6.02 -4.95 -11.43
C LEU A 73 -5.36 -3.73 -12.09
N GLY A 74 -4.05 -3.76 -12.28
CA GLY A 74 -3.29 -2.70 -12.94
C GLY A 74 -2.32 -1.97 -12.03
N ALA A 75 -1.82 -0.84 -12.53
CA ALA A 75 -0.73 -0.08 -11.90
C ALA A 75 -1.04 1.41 -11.77
N GLY A 76 -0.34 2.06 -10.85
CA GLY A 76 -0.43 3.49 -10.60
C GLY A 76 -1.22 3.86 -9.35
N GLY A 77 -1.20 5.16 -9.03
CA GLY A 77 -1.89 5.71 -7.86
C GLY A 77 -3.42 5.73 -8.00
N GLN A 78 -3.95 5.53 -9.20
CA GLN A 78 -5.39 5.45 -9.44
C GLN A 78 -5.69 4.47 -10.58
N VAL A 79 -6.61 3.53 -10.34
CA VAL A 79 -7.07 2.54 -11.34
C VAL A 79 -8.59 2.42 -11.31
N LEU A 80 -9.22 2.26 -12.48
CA LEU A 80 -10.64 1.96 -12.60
C LEU A 80 -10.82 0.46 -12.80
N VAL A 81 -11.57 -0.19 -11.93
CA VAL A 81 -11.74 -1.65 -11.92
C VAL A 81 -13.21 -2.05 -11.93
N THR A 82 -13.48 -3.27 -12.39
CA THR A 82 -14.78 -3.92 -12.20
C THR A 82 -14.53 -5.28 -11.58
N LEU A 83 -15.02 -5.47 -10.35
CA LEU A 83 -14.78 -6.69 -9.57
C LEU A 83 -15.86 -7.74 -9.82
N SER A 84 -15.46 -9.02 -9.81
CA SER A 84 -16.40 -10.14 -9.90
C SER A 84 -17.31 -10.21 -8.67
N LEU A 85 -18.37 -11.02 -8.72
CA LEU A 85 -19.28 -11.13 -7.57
C LEU A 85 -18.58 -11.84 -6.40
N GLY A 86 -18.63 -11.23 -5.20
CA GLY A 86 -18.12 -11.81 -3.96
C GLY A 86 -17.37 -10.84 -3.06
N ARG A 87 -16.65 -11.41 -2.09
CA ARG A 87 -15.70 -10.71 -1.23
C ARG A 87 -14.34 -10.66 -1.93
N HIS A 88 -13.71 -9.50 -1.92
CA HIS A 88 -12.35 -9.26 -2.43
C HIS A 88 -11.49 -8.67 -1.32
N VAL A 89 -10.25 -9.15 -1.22
CA VAL A 89 -9.16 -8.46 -0.55
C VAL A 89 -8.32 -7.80 -1.64
N ILE A 90 -8.38 -6.48 -1.69
CA ILE A 90 -7.62 -5.67 -2.62
C ILE A 90 -6.32 -5.25 -1.94
N ALA A 91 -5.20 -5.52 -2.59
CA ALA A 91 -3.87 -5.14 -2.15
C ALA A 91 -3.29 -4.08 -3.08
N LEU A 92 -2.72 -3.02 -2.49
CA LEU A 92 -1.81 -2.09 -3.15
C LEU A 92 -0.39 -2.41 -2.68
N THR A 93 0.47 -2.78 -3.63
CA THR A 93 1.88 -3.04 -3.41
C THR A 93 2.70 -1.88 -3.97
N ALA A 94 3.53 -1.28 -3.11
CA ALA A 94 4.51 -0.26 -3.48
C ALA A 94 5.91 -0.87 -3.48
N THR A 95 6.68 -0.65 -4.54
CA THR A 95 8.07 -1.12 -4.68
C THR A 95 8.98 0.09 -4.92
N ASP A 96 10.03 0.23 -4.10
CA ASP A 96 11.03 1.30 -4.24
C ASP A 96 12.12 0.94 -5.27
N THR A 97 13.10 1.83 -5.49
CA THR A 97 14.17 1.59 -6.48
C THR A 97 15.21 0.57 -6.01
N ASP A 98 15.29 0.34 -4.70
CA ASP A 98 16.13 -0.68 -4.07
C ASP A 98 15.48 -2.07 -4.06
N GLY A 99 14.22 -2.17 -4.50
CA GLY A 99 13.44 -3.40 -4.56
C GLY A 99 12.75 -3.78 -3.25
N ASN A 100 12.75 -2.90 -2.24
CA ASN A 100 11.95 -3.11 -1.04
C ASN A 100 10.46 -2.91 -1.36
N VAL A 101 9.62 -3.64 -0.63
CA VAL A 101 8.19 -3.71 -0.90
C VAL A 101 7.38 -3.42 0.35
N ALA A 102 6.31 -2.63 0.20
CA ALA A 102 5.27 -2.46 1.21
C ALA A 102 3.89 -2.72 0.62
N THR A 103 2.96 -3.23 1.44
CA THR A 103 1.60 -3.56 0.99
C THR A 103 0.55 -2.99 1.94
N ALA A 104 -0.48 -2.38 1.38
CA ALA A 104 -1.72 -2.01 2.06
C ALA A 104 -2.88 -2.84 1.53
N ASN A 105 -3.87 -3.15 2.38
CA ASN A 105 -5.01 -3.98 2.02
C ASN A 105 -6.35 -3.34 2.40
N ILE A 106 -7.40 -3.67 1.65
CA ILE A 106 -8.78 -3.31 1.93
C ILE A 106 -9.73 -4.44 1.52
N THR A 107 -10.80 -4.65 2.29
CA THR A 107 -11.84 -5.64 1.96
C THR A 107 -13.02 -4.95 1.30
N LEU A 108 -13.42 -5.46 0.13
CA LEU A 108 -14.55 -4.98 -0.64
C LEU A 108 -15.55 -6.11 -0.92
N PHE A 109 -16.83 -5.74 -1.07
CA PHE A 109 -17.90 -6.70 -1.36
C PHE A 109 -18.70 -6.27 -2.58
N ALA A 110 -18.57 -7.03 -3.67
CA ALA A 110 -19.38 -6.89 -4.87
C ALA A 110 -20.61 -7.81 -4.76
N GLY A 111 -21.78 -7.23 -4.50
CA GLY A 111 -23.01 -8.01 -4.35
C GLY A 111 -24.26 -7.14 -4.19
N ALA A 112 -25.42 -7.67 -4.57
CA ALA A 112 -26.68 -6.95 -4.49
C ALA A 112 -27.06 -6.58 -3.04
N LYS A 113 -27.77 -5.46 -2.88
CA LYS A 113 -28.59 -5.22 -1.69
C LYS A 113 -29.81 -6.12 -1.82
N SER A 114 -29.99 -7.06 -0.90
CA SER A 114 -31.22 -7.84 -0.81
C SER A 114 -32.36 -6.92 -0.36
N TYR A 115 -33.05 -6.30 -1.31
CA TYR A 115 -34.36 -5.74 -1.05
C TYR A 115 -35.34 -6.91 -1.09
N LEU A 116 -35.65 -7.49 0.07
CA LEU A 116 -36.85 -8.32 0.17
C LEU A 116 -38.02 -7.43 -0.29
N PRO A 117 -38.81 -7.81 -1.32
CA PRO A 117 -40.04 -7.07 -1.57
C PRO A 117 -40.84 -7.18 -0.27
N LEU A 118 -41.23 -6.03 0.31
CA LEU A 118 -42.34 -6.01 1.25
C LEU A 118 -43.46 -6.69 0.48
N SER A 119 -43.85 -7.90 0.88
CA SER A 119 -45.04 -8.53 0.35
C SER A 119 -46.16 -7.52 0.53
N LEU A 120 -46.61 -6.98 -0.59
CA LEU A 120 -47.84 -6.24 -0.70
C LEU A 120 -48.89 -7.14 -0.05
N CYS A 121 -49.41 -6.78 1.12
CA CYS A 121 -50.59 -7.44 1.66
C CYS A 121 -51.69 -7.22 0.62
N ALA A 122 -51.92 -8.23 -0.21
CA ALA A 122 -53.01 -8.26 -1.16
C ALA A 122 -54.28 -8.58 -0.36
N ARG A 123 -55.07 -7.51 -0.19
CA ARG A 123 -56.52 -7.47 0.04
C ARG A 123 -57.05 -7.85 1.42
#